data_AF-A0A6L7X4R4-F1
#
_entry.id   AF-A0A6L7X4R4-F1
#
_cell.length_a   1.000
_cell.length_b   1.000
_cell.length_c   1.000
_cell.angle_alpha   90.00
_cell.angle_beta   90.00
_cell.angle_gamma   90.00
#
_symmetry.space_group_name_H-M   'P 1'
#
loop_
_entity.id
_entity.type
_entity.pdbx_description
1 polymer ?
#
loop_
_entity_poly.entity_id
_entity_poly.type
_entity_poly.pdbx_seq_one_letter_code
_entity_poly.pdbx_strand_id
1 'polypeptide(L)'
;MTEVQEASLRALSADPALERLDDLIGEFNLFDVLQIGHLELQHSWLVAWLLDPSGSHRLRDAFLQAFLAQAHAVARERGIEVPTPGDGVAWRSADVEVARERHYIDVLVLSESESLACIIENKIFSNEIPGQLRWYLETVRATYPRLRPFPIFLTPDGRKPLTERDRAAYVPLGYTHVADIIDMV
;
A
#
# COMPACT_ATOMS: atom_id res chain seq x y z
N MET A 1 20.75 -31.44 -23.44
CA MET A 1 19.28 -31.44 -23.32
C MET A 1 18.75 -32.68 -24.02
N THR A 2 17.75 -33.34 -23.45
CA THR A 2 17.08 -34.49 -24.09
C THR A 2 16.06 -34.00 -25.13
N GLU A 3 15.71 -34.81 -26.13
CA GLU A 3 14.67 -34.46 -27.13
C GLU A 3 13.35 -34.04 -26.47
N VAL A 4 13.01 -34.66 -25.33
CA VAL A 4 11.84 -34.30 -24.53
C VAL A 4 11.94 -32.88 -23.96
N GLN A 5 13.14 -32.46 -23.52
CA GLN A 5 13.36 -31.09 -23.04
C GLN A 5 13.28 -30.06 -24.16
N GLU A 6 13.76 -30.38 -25.37
CA GLU A 6 13.61 -29.49 -26.53
C GLU A 6 12.16 -29.35 -26.99
N ALA A 7 11.41 -30.45 -27.00
CA ALA A 7 9.98 -30.44 -27.32
C ALA A 7 9.18 -29.62 -26.30
N SER A 8 9.45 -29.79 -25.00
CA SER A 8 8.81 -29.01 -23.94
C SER A 8 9.17 -27.52 -24.01
N LEU A 9 10.43 -27.18 -24.32
CA LEU A 9 10.85 -25.78 -24.46
C LEU A 9 10.18 -25.11 -25.67
N ARG A 10 10.09 -25.81 -26.81
CA ARG A 10 9.36 -25.30 -27.99
C ARG A 10 7.87 -25.12 -27.72
N ALA A 11 7.25 -26.05 -27.00
CA ALA A 11 5.85 -25.93 -26.61
C ALA A 11 5.62 -24.73 -25.68
N LEU A 12 6.53 -24.48 -24.73
CA LEU A 12 6.45 -23.31 -23.84
C LEU A 12 6.66 -22.00 -24.60
N SER A 13 7.64 -21.93 -25.50
CA SER A 13 7.90 -20.73 -26.31
C SER A 13 6.79 -20.38 -27.29
N ALA A 14 5.97 -21.35 -27.69
CA ALA A 14 4.82 -21.14 -28.58
C ALA A 14 3.49 -21.04 -27.80
N ASP A 15 3.54 -21.03 -26.46
CA ASP A 15 2.35 -20.91 -25.64
C ASP A 15 1.83 -19.45 -25.70
N PRO A 16 0.59 -19.22 -26.14
CA PRO A 16 0.00 -17.88 -26.16
C PRO A 16 -0.06 -17.21 -24.77
N ALA A 17 -0.03 -17.99 -23.68
CA ALA A 17 0.09 -17.46 -22.34
C ALA A 17 1.47 -16.85 -22.08
N LEU A 18 2.53 -17.40 -22.68
CA LEU A 18 3.87 -16.84 -22.60
C LEU A 18 4.01 -15.58 -23.46
N GLU A 19 3.45 -15.58 -24.68
CA GLU A 19 3.42 -14.37 -25.52
C GLU A 19 2.69 -13.21 -24.83
N ARG A 20 1.54 -13.46 -24.20
CA ARG A 20 0.85 -12.45 -23.40
C ARG A 20 1.64 -12.00 -22.18
N LEU A 21 2.42 -12.91 -21.59
CA LEU A 21 3.29 -12.55 -20.47
C LEU A 21 4.42 -11.64 -20.94
N ASP A 22 5.01 -11.91 -22.11
CA ASP A 22 6.02 -11.05 -22.75
C ASP A 22 5.45 -9.66 -23.08
N ASP A 23 4.22 -9.58 -23.58
CA ASP A 23 3.54 -8.30 -23.81
C ASP A 23 3.34 -7.52 -22.50
N LEU A 24 2.99 -8.20 -21.41
CA LEU A 24 2.79 -7.59 -20.09
C LEU A 24 4.11 -7.22 -19.39
N ILE A 25 5.19 -7.99 -19.60
CA ILE A 25 6.52 -7.72 -19.04
C ILE A 25 7.29 -6.68 -19.86
N GLY A 26 6.98 -6.57 -21.16
CA GLY A 26 7.62 -5.64 -22.09
C GLY A 26 7.14 -4.20 -21.97
N GLU A 27 6.12 -3.92 -21.16
CA GLU A 27 5.67 -2.55 -20.91
C GLU A 27 6.75 -1.72 -20.20
N PHE A 28 6.78 -0.43 -20.51
CA PHE A 28 7.69 0.49 -19.85
C PHE A 28 7.35 0.59 -18.37
N ASN A 29 8.28 0.18 -17.50
CA ASN A 29 8.18 0.34 -16.06
C ASN A 29 9.36 1.17 -15.52
N LEU A 30 9.06 2.35 -14.97
CA LEU A 30 10.09 3.23 -14.40
C LEU A 30 10.89 2.56 -13.27
N PHE A 31 10.26 1.70 -12.47
CA PHE A 31 10.96 1.00 -11.39
C PHE A 31 11.97 -0.01 -11.90
N ASP A 32 11.71 -0.64 -13.04
CA ASP A 32 12.65 -1.58 -13.67
C ASP A 32 13.82 -0.84 -14.30
N VAL A 33 13.54 0.29 -14.97
CA VAL A 33 14.58 1.17 -15.53
C VAL A 33 15.52 1.69 -14.45
N LEU A 34 14.98 2.07 -13.29
CA LEU A 34 15.76 2.53 -12.14
C LEU A 34 16.33 1.39 -11.29
N GLN A 35 15.99 0.14 -11.59
CA GLN A 35 16.35 -1.06 -10.82
C GLN A 35 15.91 -1.02 -9.34
N ILE A 36 14.78 -0.36 -9.07
CA ILE A 36 14.22 -0.19 -7.71
C ILE A 36 12.95 -1.00 -7.47
N GLY A 37 12.47 -1.77 -8.46
CA GLY A 37 11.20 -2.52 -8.37
C GLY A 37 11.12 -3.54 -7.23
N HIS A 38 12.26 -3.92 -6.64
CA HIS A 38 12.35 -4.81 -5.49
C HIS A 38 12.65 -4.11 -4.16
N LEU A 39 12.82 -2.79 -4.19
CA LEU A 39 13.26 -2.03 -3.03
C LEU A 39 12.07 -1.40 -2.30
N GLU A 40 11.61 -2.06 -1.23
CA GLU A 40 10.42 -1.64 -0.48
C GLU A 40 10.50 -0.19 0.02
N LEU A 41 11.70 0.28 0.41
CA LEU A 41 11.91 1.66 0.86
C LEU A 41 11.53 2.68 -0.22
N GLN A 42 11.99 2.49 -1.47
CA GLN A 42 11.74 3.40 -2.57
C GLN A 42 10.26 3.41 -2.97
N HIS A 43 9.61 2.25 -2.89
CA HIS A 43 8.17 2.15 -3.07
C HIS A 43 7.42 2.92 -1.97
N SER A 44 7.84 2.79 -0.71
CA SER A 44 7.26 3.55 0.41
C SER A 44 7.50 5.04 0.27
N TRP A 45 8.64 5.47 -0.30
CA TRP A 45 8.89 6.88 -0.61
C TRP A 45 7.93 7.43 -1.65
N LEU A 46 7.62 6.67 -2.69
CA LEU A 46 6.62 7.06 -3.69
C LEU A 46 5.24 7.18 -3.05
N VAL A 47 4.82 6.18 -2.26
CA VAL A 47 3.52 6.19 -1.58
C VAL A 47 3.42 7.40 -0.63
N ALA A 48 4.44 7.64 0.18
CA ALA A 48 4.49 8.82 1.04
C ALA A 48 4.43 10.14 0.24
N TRP A 49 5.14 10.21 -0.90
CA TRP A 49 5.09 11.39 -1.77
C TRP A 49 3.70 11.62 -2.33
N LEU A 50 2.99 10.58 -2.77
CA LEU A 50 1.61 10.70 -3.27
C LEU A 50 0.60 11.11 -2.19
N LEU A 51 0.83 10.67 -0.95
CA LEU A 51 -0.06 10.93 0.19
C LEU A 51 0.11 12.33 0.80
N ASP A 52 1.20 13.03 0.50
CA ASP A 52 1.50 14.34 1.08
C ASP A 52 0.72 15.45 0.34
N PRO A 53 -0.30 16.09 0.95
CA PRO A 53 -1.06 17.14 0.26
C PRO A 53 -0.22 18.35 -0.16
N SER A 54 0.93 18.55 0.48
CA SER A 54 1.89 19.61 0.17
C SER A 54 2.99 19.18 -0.83
N GLY A 55 2.93 17.93 -1.29
CA GLY A 55 3.89 17.32 -2.18
C GLY A 55 3.95 17.95 -3.58
N SER A 56 5.06 17.74 -4.27
CA SER A 56 5.34 18.31 -5.60
C SER A 56 4.58 17.65 -6.76
N HIS A 57 3.79 16.60 -6.50
CA HIS A 57 3.00 15.85 -7.50
C HIS A 57 1.80 16.62 -8.06
N ARG A 58 1.44 17.77 -7.48
CA ARG A 58 0.30 18.63 -7.90
C ARG A 58 -1.10 18.03 -7.74
N LEU A 59 -1.22 16.80 -7.23
CA LEU A 59 -2.51 16.17 -6.89
C LEU A 59 -3.15 16.80 -5.64
N ARG A 60 -2.41 17.63 -4.89
CA ARG A 60 -2.85 18.19 -3.60
C ARG A 60 -3.35 17.07 -2.70
N ASP A 61 -4.49 17.26 -2.03
CA ASP A 61 -5.11 16.26 -1.17
C ASP A 61 -5.96 15.22 -1.90
N ALA A 62 -6.18 15.35 -3.22
CA ALA A 62 -7.10 14.47 -3.95
C ALA A 62 -6.68 12.98 -3.83
N PHE A 63 -5.38 12.70 -3.97
CA PHE A 63 -4.85 11.35 -3.83
C PHE A 63 -5.06 10.81 -2.40
N LEU A 64 -4.71 11.59 -1.37
CA LEU A 64 -4.90 11.20 0.03
C LEU A 64 -6.37 10.92 0.35
N GLN A 65 -7.28 11.78 -0.10
CA GLN A 65 -8.72 11.59 0.09
C GLN A 65 -9.22 10.30 -0.56
N ALA A 66 -8.86 10.09 -1.83
CA ALA A 66 -9.25 8.91 -2.57
C ALA A 66 -8.65 7.63 -1.95
N PHE A 67 -7.39 7.68 -1.50
CA PHE A 67 -6.72 6.57 -0.83
C PHE A 67 -7.40 6.18 0.47
N LEU A 68 -7.69 7.15 1.35
CA LEU A 68 -8.39 6.88 2.61
C LEU A 68 -9.84 6.43 2.38
N ALA A 69 -10.53 6.98 1.37
CA ALA A 69 -11.87 6.53 0.99
C ALA A 69 -11.86 5.08 0.48
N GLN A 70 -10.88 4.71 -0.35
CA GLN A 70 -10.73 3.35 -0.84
C GLN A 70 -10.39 2.38 0.30
N ALA A 71 -9.48 2.76 1.20
CA ALA A 71 -9.17 2.00 2.41
C ALA A 71 -10.43 1.76 3.25
N HIS A 72 -11.29 2.77 3.42
CA HIS A 72 -12.57 2.64 4.10
C HIS A 72 -13.55 1.68 3.41
N ALA A 73 -13.66 1.77 2.09
CA ALA A 73 -14.51 0.87 1.31
C ALA A 73 -14.10 -0.59 1.53
N VAL A 74 -12.80 -0.88 1.43
CA VAL A 74 -12.25 -2.22 1.67
C VAL A 74 -12.43 -2.65 3.13
N ALA A 75 -12.20 -1.76 4.10
CA ALA A 75 -12.43 -2.06 5.52
C ALA A 75 -13.87 -2.53 5.76
N ARG A 76 -14.85 -1.79 5.21
CA ARG A 76 -16.27 -2.10 5.32
C ARG A 76 -16.61 -3.45 4.68
N GLU A 77 -16.10 -3.73 3.49
CA GLU A 77 -16.31 -5.01 2.80
C GLU A 77 -15.74 -6.19 3.58
N ARG A 78 -14.64 -5.97 4.32
CA ARG A 78 -13.96 -7.00 5.11
C ARG A 78 -14.46 -7.07 6.55
N GLY A 79 -15.35 -6.17 6.99
CA GLY A 79 -15.81 -6.09 8.38
C GLY A 79 -14.71 -5.67 9.35
N ILE A 80 -13.71 -4.90 8.89
CA ILE A 80 -12.63 -4.36 9.72
C ILE A 80 -13.08 -3.01 10.27
N GLU A 81 -13.05 -2.84 11.59
CA GLU A 81 -13.40 -1.59 12.24
C GLU A 81 -12.26 -0.58 12.09
N VAL A 82 -12.56 0.58 11.51
CA VAL A 82 -11.59 1.66 11.25
C VAL A 82 -12.15 3.02 11.67
N PRO A 83 -11.29 3.98 12.05
CA PRO A 83 -11.73 5.33 12.40
C PRO A 83 -12.35 6.03 11.20
N THR A 84 -13.52 6.63 11.34
CA THR A 84 -14.17 7.45 10.29
C THR A 84 -13.84 8.93 10.44
N PRO A 85 -13.90 9.72 9.34
CA PRO A 85 -13.79 11.18 9.41
C PRO A 85 -14.79 11.79 10.40
N GLY A 86 -14.41 12.91 11.01
CA GLY A 86 -15.22 13.55 12.05
C GLY A 86 -16.59 14.07 11.58
N ASP A 87 -16.68 14.53 10.33
CA ASP A 87 -17.92 15.06 9.72
C ASP A 87 -18.68 14.04 8.86
N GLY A 88 -18.13 12.82 8.72
CA GLY A 88 -18.71 11.74 7.92
C GLY A 88 -18.65 11.93 6.40
N VAL A 89 -18.01 13.00 5.90
CA VAL A 89 -17.94 13.31 4.46
C VAL A 89 -16.56 13.06 3.89
N ALA A 90 -15.51 13.63 4.47
CA ALA A 90 -14.14 13.53 3.97
C ALA A 90 -13.12 13.85 5.07
N TRP A 91 -11.89 13.37 4.91
CA TRP A 91 -10.80 13.72 5.82
C TRP A 91 -10.31 15.13 5.51
N ARG A 92 -10.04 15.97 6.50
CA ARG A 92 -9.43 17.27 6.24
C ARG A 92 -7.93 17.13 6.06
N SER A 93 -7.38 17.83 5.07
CA SER A 93 -5.95 17.78 4.69
C SER A 93 -5.10 18.90 5.30
N ALA A 94 -5.71 19.82 6.06
CA ALA A 94 -5.08 21.07 6.47
C ALA A 94 -3.91 20.90 7.46
N ASP A 95 -3.91 19.83 8.25
CA ASP A 95 -2.90 19.54 9.28
C ASP A 95 -2.25 18.15 9.10
N VAL A 96 -2.27 17.63 7.87
CA VAL A 96 -1.69 16.33 7.57
C VAL A 96 -0.17 16.38 7.65
N GLU A 97 0.42 15.51 8.46
CA GLU A 97 1.85 15.20 8.46
C GLU A 97 2.06 13.81 7.85
N VAL A 98 2.92 13.71 6.82
CA VAL A 98 3.36 12.43 6.27
C VAL A 98 4.82 12.19 6.67
N ALA A 99 5.07 11.11 7.40
CA ALA A 99 6.40 10.70 7.84
C ALA A 99 6.76 9.34 7.27
N ARG A 100 8.03 9.15 6.94
CA ARG A 100 8.60 7.87 6.48
C ARG A 100 9.50 7.31 7.56
N GLU A 101 9.47 6.00 7.76
CA GLU A 101 10.33 5.25 8.69
C GLU A 101 10.27 5.73 10.14
N ARG A 102 9.29 6.58 10.49
CA ARG A 102 9.10 7.08 11.86
C ARG A 102 8.61 5.92 12.71
N HIS A 103 9.32 5.65 13.81
CA HIS A 103 9.08 4.45 14.62
C HIS A 103 9.16 3.17 13.80
N TYR A 104 10.02 3.10 12.79
CA TYR A 104 10.16 1.94 11.88
C TYR A 104 8.91 1.58 11.07
N ILE A 105 7.91 2.47 11.00
CA ILE A 105 6.73 2.31 10.14
C ILE A 105 7.08 2.85 8.75
N ASP A 106 6.81 2.08 7.69
CA ASP A 106 7.16 2.48 6.32
C ASP A 106 6.60 3.87 5.95
N VAL A 107 5.30 4.07 6.14
CA VAL A 107 4.65 5.39 6.01
C VAL A 107 3.65 5.61 7.14
N LEU A 108 3.73 6.76 7.79
CA LEU A 108 2.80 7.19 8.85
C LEU A 108 2.19 8.53 8.46
N VAL A 109 0.87 8.59 8.38
CA VAL A 109 0.11 9.82 8.15
C VAL A 109 -0.63 10.21 9.42
N LEU A 110 -0.43 11.43 9.90
CA LEU A 110 -1.03 11.95 11.12
C LEU A 110 -1.91 13.15 10.81
N SER A 111 -3.07 13.24 11.47
CA SER A 111 -3.89 14.47 11.51
C SER A 111 -4.53 14.58 12.89
N GLU A 112 -4.27 15.68 13.58
CA GLU A 112 -4.84 15.93 14.89
C GLU A 112 -6.31 16.33 14.78
N SER A 113 -6.64 17.17 13.79
CA SER A 113 -7.99 17.66 13.53
C SER A 113 -8.97 16.53 13.22
N GLU A 114 -8.48 15.47 12.59
CA GLU A 114 -9.23 14.26 12.26
C GLU A 114 -9.08 13.13 13.30
N SER A 115 -8.24 13.35 14.33
CA SER A 115 -7.89 12.33 15.32
C SER A 115 -7.46 11.00 14.66
N LEU A 116 -6.61 11.09 13.64
CA LEU A 116 -6.22 9.99 12.76
C LEU A 116 -4.71 9.75 12.84
N ALA A 117 -4.32 8.48 12.96
CA ALA A 117 -2.96 8.00 12.70
C ALA A 117 -3.01 6.82 11.73
N CYS A 118 -2.85 7.10 10.44
CA CYS A 118 -2.85 6.09 9.39
C CYS A 118 -1.46 5.45 9.29
N ILE A 119 -1.39 4.15 9.56
CA ILE A 119 -0.16 3.35 9.56
C ILE A 119 -0.17 2.56 8.26
N ILE A 120 0.88 2.67 7.45
CA ILE A 120 0.99 1.90 6.22
C ILE A 120 2.28 1.08 6.32
N GLU A 121 2.13 -0.24 6.34
CA GLU A 121 3.22 -1.17 6.10
C GLU A 121 3.15 -1.59 4.63
N ASN A 122 4.24 -1.38 3.89
CA ASN A 122 4.31 -1.62 2.45
C ASN A 122 5.31 -2.74 2.16
N LYS A 123 4.79 -3.86 1.62
CA LYS A 123 5.56 -5.08 1.40
C LYS A 123 5.50 -5.48 -0.06
N ILE A 124 6.66 -5.54 -0.73
CA ILE A 124 6.76 -5.91 -2.15
C ILE A 124 7.16 -7.37 -2.28
N PHE A 125 8.28 -7.76 -1.67
CA PHE A 125 8.83 -9.12 -1.78
C PHE A 125 9.25 -9.71 -0.44
N SER A 126 9.44 -8.89 0.59
CA SER A 126 9.90 -9.40 1.88
C SER A 126 8.78 -10.13 2.62
N ASN A 127 9.19 -11.12 3.40
CA ASN A 127 8.27 -11.83 4.29
C ASN A 127 7.90 -10.93 5.47
N GLU A 128 6.69 -11.13 6.00
CA GLU A 128 6.27 -10.46 7.23
C GLU A 128 7.18 -10.82 8.39
N ILE A 129 7.59 -9.81 9.15
CA ILE A 129 8.36 -10.01 10.38
C ILE A 129 7.37 -10.34 11.51
N PRO A 130 7.50 -11.48 12.20
CA PRO A 130 6.56 -11.87 13.25
C PRO A 130 6.39 -10.81 14.34
N GLY A 131 5.14 -10.38 14.57
CA GLY A 131 4.80 -9.42 15.62
C GLY A 131 5.03 -7.94 15.28
N GLN A 132 5.59 -7.65 14.10
CA GLN A 132 5.87 -6.29 13.60
C GLN A 132 4.59 -5.43 13.53
N LEU A 133 3.54 -5.93 12.86
CA LEU A 133 2.27 -5.21 12.68
C LEU A 133 1.60 -4.86 14.01
N ARG A 134 1.66 -5.77 14.99
CA ARG A 134 1.19 -5.52 16.35
C ARG A 134 2.01 -4.43 17.04
N TRP A 135 3.33 -4.50 16.93
CA TRP A 135 4.23 -3.55 17.56
C TRP A 135 4.00 -2.12 17.03
N TYR A 136 3.71 -1.96 15.74
CA TYR A 136 3.31 -0.65 15.17
C TYR A 136 2.04 -0.10 15.81
N LEU A 137 0.99 -0.93 15.93
CA LEU A 137 -0.26 -0.53 16.56
C LEU A 137 -0.07 -0.11 18.03
N GLU A 138 0.69 -0.89 18.78
CA GLU A 138 1.01 -0.60 20.19
C GLU A 138 1.83 0.69 20.32
N THR A 139 2.81 0.88 19.43
CA THR A 139 3.65 2.08 19.39
C THR A 139 2.83 3.33 19.09
N VAL A 140 1.98 3.31 18.05
CA VAL A 140 1.13 4.47 17.71
C VAL A 140 0.15 4.79 18.83
N ARG A 141 -0.47 3.78 19.45
CA ARG A 141 -1.37 3.99 20.60
C ARG A 141 -0.66 4.62 21.80
N ALA A 142 0.58 4.22 22.06
CA ALA A 142 1.37 4.75 23.16
C ALA A 142 1.90 6.17 22.89
N THR A 143 2.37 6.43 21.66
CA THR A 143 2.98 7.71 21.27
C THR A 143 1.93 8.78 20.96
N TYR A 144 0.80 8.40 20.38
CA TYR A 144 -0.25 9.31 19.93
C TYR A 144 -1.60 8.97 20.58
N PRO A 145 -1.75 9.09 21.91
CA PRO A 145 -2.92 8.59 22.64
C PRO A 145 -4.25 9.28 22.29
N ARG A 146 -4.21 10.42 21.59
CA ARG A 146 -5.40 11.14 21.11
C ARG A 146 -5.79 10.76 19.67
N LEU A 147 -4.91 10.08 18.95
CA LEU A 147 -5.14 9.70 17.55
C LEU A 147 -5.63 8.25 17.49
N ARG A 148 -6.55 7.99 16.58
CA ARG A 148 -7.10 6.66 16.35
C ARG A 148 -6.29 5.98 15.23
N PRO A 149 -5.70 4.80 15.47
CA PRO A 149 -4.95 4.08 14.46
C PRO A 149 -5.85 3.63 13.29
N PHE A 150 -5.42 3.89 12.07
CA PHE A 150 -5.98 3.33 10.84
C PHE A 150 -4.88 2.52 10.13
N PRO A 151 -4.72 1.24 10.46
CA PRO A 151 -3.65 0.41 9.91
C PRO A 151 -4.01 -0.16 8.51
N ILE A 152 -3.07 -0.03 7.59
CA ILE A 152 -3.16 -0.47 6.19
C ILE A 152 -1.95 -1.35 5.90
N PHE A 153 -2.22 -2.49 5.25
CA PHE A 153 -1.20 -3.41 4.78
C PHE A 153 -1.20 -3.38 3.25
N LEU A 154 -0.20 -2.71 2.67
CA LEU A 154 -0.08 -2.47 1.25
C LEU A 154 0.86 -3.50 0.62
N THR A 155 0.38 -4.21 -0.39
CA THR A 155 1.15 -5.24 -1.12
C THR A 155 0.83 -5.16 -2.61
N PRO A 156 1.67 -5.68 -3.52
CA PRO A 156 1.37 -5.68 -4.96
C PRO A 156 -0.01 -6.27 -5.27
N ASP A 157 -0.34 -7.41 -4.68
CA ASP A 157 -1.55 -8.20 -4.94
C ASP A 157 -2.71 -7.94 -3.97
N GLY A 158 -2.54 -7.07 -2.98
CA GLY A 158 -3.54 -6.79 -1.97
C GLY A 158 -3.83 -7.97 -1.05
N ARG A 159 -2.84 -8.86 -0.84
CA ARG A 159 -2.96 -9.97 0.10
C ARG A 159 -3.18 -9.46 1.52
N LYS A 160 -3.83 -10.31 2.31
CA LYS A 160 -4.01 -10.05 3.74
C LYS A 160 -2.72 -10.38 4.53
N PRO A 161 -2.53 -9.78 5.72
CA PRO A 161 -1.49 -10.20 6.67
C PRO A 161 -1.55 -11.70 6.96
N LEU A 162 -0.44 -12.30 7.39
CA LEU A 162 -0.37 -13.74 7.60
C LEU A 162 -1.29 -14.21 8.73
N THR A 163 -1.30 -13.52 9.87
CA THR A 163 -1.99 -13.98 11.09
C THR A 163 -3.45 -13.49 11.14
N GLU A 164 -4.36 -14.31 11.70
CA GLU A 164 -5.78 -13.93 11.84
C GLU A 164 -5.99 -12.64 12.65
N ARG A 165 -5.16 -12.45 13.68
CA ARG A 165 -5.18 -11.24 14.49
C ARG A 165 -4.86 -10.00 13.66
N ASP A 166 -3.84 -10.08 12.81
CA ASP A 166 -3.44 -8.94 11.98
C ASP A 166 -4.44 -8.73 10.83
N ARG A 167 -5.04 -9.82 10.28
CA ARG A 167 -6.14 -9.74 9.30
C ARG A 167 -7.37 -9.01 9.83
N ALA A 168 -7.66 -9.16 11.12
CA ALA A 168 -8.77 -8.47 11.78
C ALA A 168 -8.48 -7.00 12.08
N ALA A 169 -7.21 -6.58 12.05
CA ALA A 169 -6.80 -5.23 12.41
C ALA A 169 -6.41 -4.38 11.20
N TYR A 170 -5.66 -4.92 10.25
CA TYR A 170 -5.10 -4.18 9.10
C TYR A 170 -5.98 -4.31 7.86
N VAL A 171 -6.24 -3.17 7.22
CA VAL A 171 -6.92 -3.13 5.92
C VAL A 171 -5.97 -3.52 4.80
N PRO A 172 -6.24 -4.61 4.06
CA PRO A 172 -5.37 -5.03 2.96
C PRO A 172 -5.63 -4.16 1.73
N LEU A 173 -4.60 -3.51 1.20
CA LEU A 173 -4.66 -2.80 -0.08
C LEU A 173 -3.63 -3.34 -1.06
N GLY A 174 -4.02 -3.32 -2.33
CA GLY A 174 -3.22 -3.68 -3.51
C GLY A 174 -2.67 -2.45 -4.23
N TYR A 175 -1.56 -2.60 -4.96
CA TYR A 175 -1.05 -1.52 -5.85
C TYR A 175 -2.02 -1.19 -6.99
N THR A 176 -2.92 -2.11 -7.35
CA THR A 176 -4.03 -1.82 -8.27
C THR A 176 -4.89 -0.65 -7.75
N HIS A 177 -5.17 -0.61 -6.45
CA HIS A 177 -5.92 0.51 -5.86
C HIS A 177 -5.15 1.84 -5.98
N VAL A 178 -3.83 1.81 -5.81
CA VAL A 178 -2.97 3.00 -5.97
C VAL A 178 -3.01 3.48 -7.42
N ALA A 179 -2.88 2.56 -8.38
CA ALA A 179 -2.95 2.87 -9.80
C ALA A 179 -4.33 3.43 -10.20
N ASP A 180 -5.41 2.77 -9.79
CA ASP A 180 -6.79 3.21 -10.06
C ASP A 180 -7.05 4.63 -9.53
N ILE A 181 -6.50 4.97 -8.37
CA ILE A 181 -6.60 6.32 -7.81
C ILE A 181 -5.85 7.33 -8.69
N ILE A 182 -4.62 7.01 -9.11
CA ILE A 182 -3.81 7.90 -9.97
C ILE A 182 -4.54 8.18 -11.29
N ASP A 183 -5.18 7.16 -11.88
CA ASP A 183 -5.92 7.32 -13.14
C ASP A 183 -7.22 8.12 -12.97
N MET A 184 -7.74 8.21 -11.75
CA MET A 184 -8.95 8.95 -11.42
C MET A 184 -8.71 10.45 -11.11
N VAL A 185 -7.53 10.82 -10.57
CA VAL A 185 -7.26 12.15 -10.01
C VAL A 185 -6.50 13.11 -10.91
#